data_AF-A0A401ZPY1-F1
#
_entry.id   AF-A0A401ZPY1-F1
#
_cell.length_a   1.000
_cell.length_b   1.000
_cell.length_c   1.000
_cell.angle_alpha   90.00
_cell.angle_beta   90.00
_cell.angle_gamma   90.00
#
_symmetry.space_group_name_H-M   'P 1'
#
loop_
_entity.id
_entity.type
_entity.pdbx_description
1 polymer ?
#
loop_
_entity_poly.entity_id
_entity_poly.type
_entity_poly.pdbx_seq_one_letter_code
_entity_poly.pdbx_strand_id
1 'polypeptide(L)'
;MTDFQQLFRDPPIDYRLVPFWFWNDAMEEEEISQQIKEMAEKGVGGFFICARQGLEVAYLSEQWFQRVAVAVETAQQYGLHSWLYDEYPYPSGMGGGEVTLQHPDARHRQLLHQSLVVEGPQELSLHGFPQQGGEVRSWLQPGLNHLVVHVEGQRDEDGLRDPLYLSGNFGVSFDPAGTPVIGPRPETGEPKSGIQVGYPYFAGTLCFTREAVLDALPRERTFALAFDGWDQHLHDCVEVLINGHSLGVCCWSPYHWQRASNILRQGQNEIEIRVTNTLSGMLEGSYFEPATHKIITI
;
A
#
# COMPACT_ATOMS: atom_id res chain seq x y z
N MET A 1 -28.23 -26.07 30.25
CA MET A 1 -28.46 -25.77 28.82
C MET A 1 -29.47 -24.65 28.78
N THR A 2 -29.05 -23.43 28.43
CA THR A 2 -29.97 -22.32 28.17
C THR A 2 -30.92 -22.74 27.05
N ASP A 3 -32.22 -22.62 27.29
CA ASP A 3 -33.25 -22.98 26.32
C ASP A 3 -33.10 -22.08 25.08
N PHE A 4 -32.78 -22.68 23.93
CA PHE A 4 -32.63 -21.97 22.66
C PHE A 4 -33.87 -21.11 22.34
N GLN A 5 -35.06 -21.55 22.74
CA GLN A 5 -36.29 -20.78 22.55
C GLN A 5 -36.28 -19.46 23.32
N GLN A 6 -35.68 -19.43 24.52
CA GLN A 6 -35.55 -18.22 25.31
C GLN A 6 -34.55 -17.25 24.69
N LEU A 7 -33.38 -17.75 24.24
CA LEU A 7 -32.37 -16.95 23.55
C LEU A 7 -32.88 -16.38 22.22
N PHE A 8 -33.71 -17.13 21.50
CA PHE A 8 -34.29 -16.65 20.25
C PHE A 8 -35.36 -15.57 20.48
N ARG A 9 -36.11 -15.65 21.59
CA ARG A 9 -37.17 -14.69 21.94
C ARG A 9 -36.62 -13.37 22.47
N ASP A 10 -35.54 -13.42 23.24
CA ASP A 10 -34.85 -12.26 23.79
C ASP A 10 -33.34 -12.43 23.61
N PRO A 11 -32.80 -12.08 22.42
CA PRO A 11 -31.40 -12.27 22.12
C PRO A 11 -30.52 -11.36 22.99
N PRO A 12 -29.38 -11.89 23.50
CA PRO A 12 -28.34 -11.09 24.12
C PRO A 12 -27.87 -9.96 23.21
N ILE A 13 -27.28 -8.93 23.81
CA ILE A 13 -26.91 -7.70 23.10
C ILE A 13 -25.98 -7.91 21.90
N ASP A 14 -25.08 -8.89 21.99
CA ASP A 14 -24.13 -9.26 20.93
C ASP A 14 -24.81 -9.69 19.60
N TYR A 15 -26.10 -10.03 19.66
CA TYR A 15 -26.89 -10.44 18.50
C TYR A 15 -27.88 -9.37 18.04
N ARG A 16 -27.89 -8.19 18.66
CA ARG A 16 -28.79 -7.08 18.32
C ARG A 16 -28.17 -6.20 17.23
N LEU A 17 -29.01 -5.42 16.55
CA LEU A 17 -28.59 -4.52 15.48
C LEU A 17 -27.62 -3.45 16.01
N VAL A 18 -26.60 -3.11 15.22
CA VAL A 18 -25.69 -1.99 15.45
C VAL A 18 -25.67 -1.12 14.18
N PRO A 19 -26.43 0.00 14.13
CA PRO A 19 -26.48 0.84 12.95
C PRO A 19 -25.31 1.83 12.90
N PHE A 20 -25.06 2.36 11.71
CA PHE A 20 -24.34 3.60 11.58
C PHE A 20 -25.25 4.76 12.01
N TRP A 21 -24.80 5.52 13.01
CA TRP A 21 -25.48 6.69 13.48
C TRP A 21 -24.78 7.93 12.92
N PHE A 22 -25.43 8.55 11.93
CA PHE A 22 -24.89 9.67 11.20
C PHE A 22 -25.01 10.95 12.01
N TRP A 23 -23.86 11.47 12.44
CA TRP A 23 -23.74 12.76 13.08
C TRP A 23 -23.65 13.85 12.02
N ASN A 24 -24.61 14.76 12.09
CA ASN A 24 -24.74 15.95 11.28
C ASN A 24 -25.33 17.05 12.17
N ASP A 25 -25.44 18.27 11.66
CA ASP A 25 -25.97 19.40 12.40
C ASP A 25 -25.12 19.74 13.66
N ALA A 26 -25.70 20.43 14.64
CA ALA A 26 -25.05 20.93 15.85
C ALA A 26 -24.64 19.85 16.87
N MET A 27 -25.19 18.63 16.77
CA MET A 27 -24.90 17.52 17.70
C MET A 27 -25.03 17.92 19.18
N GLU A 28 -26.18 18.44 19.58
CA GLU A 28 -26.44 18.85 20.97
C GLU A 28 -26.45 17.64 21.93
N GLU A 29 -25.94 17.84 23.15
CA GLU A 29 -25.72 16.75 24.11
C GLU A 29 -27.02 16.08 24.58
N GLU A 30 -28.08 16.86 24.75
CA GLU A 30 -29.41 16.37 25.12
C GLU A 30 -29.99 15.47 24.02
N GLU A 31 -29.81 15.86 22.76
CA GLU A 31 -30.31 15.10 21.61
C GLU A 31 -29.51 13.81 21.43
N ILE A 32 -28.18 13.86 21.56
CA ILE A 32 -27.31 12.68 21.62
C ILE A 32 -27.84 11.69 22.65
N SER A 33 -28.08 12.18 23.87
CA SER A 33 -28.53 11.34 24.98
C SER A 33 -29.91 10.74 24.74
N GLN A 34 -30.83 11.54 24.19
CA GLN A 34 -32.19 11.13 23.87
C GLN A 34 -32.22 10.06 22.76
N GLN A 35 -31.44 10.23 21.69
CA GLN A 35 -31.37 9.25 20.60
C GLN A 35 -30.77 7.92 21.07
N ILE A 36 -29.78 7.95 21.96
CA ILE A 36 -29.18 6.74 22.54
C ILE A 36 -30.18 5.99 23.42
N LYS A 37 -30.91 6.71 24.27
CA LYS A 37 -32.01 6.13 25.06
C LYS A 37 -33.05 5.47 24.16
N GLU A 38 -33.45 6.16 23.09
CA GLU A 38 -34.41 5.62 22.13
C GLU A 38 -33.93 4.37 21.41
N MET A 39 -32.64 4.31 21.06
CA MET A 39 -32.02 3.10 20.52
C MET A 39 -32.10 1.94 21.52
N ALA A 40 -31.79 2.18 22.79
CA ALA A 40 -31.87 1.16 23.84
C ALA A 40 -33.30 0.65 24.05
N GLU A 41 -34.29 1.56 24.14
CA GLU A 41 -35.71 1.21 24.31
C GLU A 41 -36.27 0.39 23.14
N LYS A 42 -35.73 0.61 21.93
CA LYS A 42 -36.12 -0.13 20.71
C LYS A 42 -35.33 -1.43 20.52
N GLY A 43 -34.44 -1.78 21.46
CA GLY A 43 -33.70 -3.04 21.43
C GLY A 43 -32.50 -3.05 20.47
N VAL A 44 -31.93 -1.90 20.16
CA VAL A 44 -30.63 -1.79 19.46
C VAL A 44 -29.51 -2.23 20.41
N GLY A 45 -28.43 -2.84 19.90
CA GLY A 45 -27.31 -3.34 20.71
C GLY A 45 -26.14 -2.38 20.86
N GLY A 46 -26.07 -1.37 20.00
CA GLY A 46 -25.02 -0.36 20.01
C GLY A 46 -25.08 0.50 18.76
N PHE A 47 -24.06 1.30 18.50
CA PHE A 47 -24.01 2.16 17.31
C PHE A 47 -22.56 2.52 16.92
N PHE A 48 -22.38 2.89 15.65
CA PHE A 48 -21.16 3.54 15.16
C PHE A 48 -21.39 5.05 15.01
N ILE A 49 -20.63 5.87 15.74
CA ILE A 49 -20.62 7.31 15.57
C ILE A 49 -19.95 7.63 14.22
N CYS A 50 -20.69 8.27 13.32
CA CYS A 50 -20.26 8.51 11.94
C CYS A 50 -20.47 9.98 11.56
N ALA A 51 -19.39 10.75 11.48
CA ALA A 51 -19.45 12.11 10.94
C ALA A 51 -19.96 12.10 9.48
N ARG A 52 -20.91 12.96 9.15
CA ARG A 52 -21.53 13.09 7.82
C ARG A 52 -21.76 14.53 7.44
N GLN A 53 -21.95 14.75 6.14
CA GLN A 53 -22.14 16.08 5.56
C GLN A 53 -23.26 16.84 6.29
N GLY A 54 -23.02 18.11 6.55
CA GLY A 54 -23.93 18.98 7.32
C GLY A 54 -23.59 19.07 8.81
N LEU A 55 -22.51 18.42 9.27
CA LEU A 55 -22.00 18.56 10.64
C LEU A 55 -21.51 20.01 10.89
N GLU A 56 -22.04 20.65 11.93
CA GLU A 56 -21.66 22.01 12.34
C GLU A 56 -20.52 22.01 13.36
N VAL A 57 -20.35 20.90 14.09
CA VAL A 57 -19.20 20.68 14.98
C VAL A 57 -17.98 20.29 14.14
N ALA A 58 -16.90 21.08 14.22
CA ALA A 58 -15.68 20.77 13.48
C ALA A 58 -15.15 19.37 13.83
N TYR A 59 -14.98 18.52 12.82
CA TYR A 59 -14.48 17.15 13.00
C TYR A 59 -13.10 17.14 13.66
N LEU A 60 -12.85 16.21 14.59
CA LEU A 60 -11.64 16.11 15.42
C LEU A 60 -11.32 17.34 16.31
N SER A 61 -12.23 18.30 16.43
CA SER A 61 -12.10 19.39 17.41
C SER A 61 -12.28 18.88 18.84
N GLU A 62 -11.89 19.70 19.82
CA GLU A 62 -12.17 19.43 21.23
C GLU A 62 -13.67 19.24 21.48
N GLN A 63 -14.51 20.08 20.85
CA GLN A 63 -15.96 19.97 20.95
C GLN A 63 -16.49 18.65 20.37
N TRP A 64 -15.95 18.18 19.24
CA TRP A 64 -16.28 16.87 18.68
C TRP A 64 -16.00 15.75 19.69
N PHE A 65 -14.82 15.74 20.31
CA PHE A 65 -14.47 14.73 21.31
C PHE A 65 -15.29 14.84 22.59
N GLN A 66 -15.72 16.05 22.99
CA GLN A 66 -16.68 16.23 24.09
C GLN A 66 -18.03 15.58 23.76
N ARG A 67 -18.56 15.77 22.54
CA ARG A 67 -19.78 15.10 22.10
C ARG A 67 -19.63 13.57 22.09
N VAL A 68 -18.50 13.07 21.59
CA VAL A 68 -18.18 11.63 21.59
C VAL A 68 -18.16 11.07 23.02
N ALA A 69 -17.59 11.80 23.98
CA ALA A 69 -17.59 11.41 25.39
C ALA A 69 -19.01 11.27 25.94
N VAL A 70 -19.89 12.26 25.69
CA VAL A 70 -21.31 12.20 26.09
C VAL A 70 -21.97 10.94 25.51
N ALA A 71 -21.78 10.66 24.21
CA ALA A 71 -22.37 9.49 23.58
C ALA A 71 -21.88 8.17 24.19
N VAL A 72 -20.59 8.06 24.50
CA VAL A 72 -20.00 6.87 25.13
C VAL A 72 -20.53 6.69 26.56
N GLU A 73 -20.59 7.77 27.35
CA GLU A 73 -21.11 7.76 28.72
C GLU A 73 -22.60 7.38 28.74
N THR A 74 -23.42 7.96 27.86
CA THR A 74 -24.83 7.60 27.77
C THR A 74 -25.01 6.16 27.29
N ALA A 75 -24.24 5.69 26.30
CA ALA A 75 -24.30 4.30 25.86
C ALA A 75 -24.03 3.33 27.02
N GLN A 76 -23.02 3.62 27.85
CA GLN A 76 -22.71 2.84 29.04
C GLN A 76 -23.88 2.79 30.04
N GLN A 77 -24.57 3.91 30.26
CA GLN A 77 -25.73 3.97 31.16
C GLN A 77 -26.88 3.06 30.71
N TYR A 78 -27.10 2.94 29.40
CA TYR A 78 -28.14 2.09 28.81
C TYR A 78 -27.64 0.70 28.41
N GLY A 79 -26.39 0.37 28.72
CA GLY A 79 -25.79 -0.93 28.41
C GLY A 79 -25.59 -1.17 26.92
N LEU A 80 -25.46 -0.13 26.10
CA LEU A 80 -25.19 -0.21 24.66
C LEU A 80 -23.69 -0.21 24.36
N HIS A 81 -23.30 -0.81 23.24
CA HIS A 81 -21.95 -0.68 22.69
C HIS A 81 -21.81 0.59 21.83
N SER A 82 -20.62 1.18 21.81
CA SER A 82 -20.30 2.36 20.99
C SER A 82 -18.98 2.15 20.27
N TRP A 83 -18.95 2.52 18.99
CA TRP A 83 -17.76 2.52 18.14
C TRP A 83 -17.60 3.88 17.46
N LEU A 84 -16.35 4.26 17.19
CA LEU A 84 -16.03 5.43 16.40
C LEU A 84 -15.71 5.01 14.96
N TYR A 85 -16.33 5.67 13.98
CA TYR A 85 -15.91 5.60 12.59
C TYR A 85 -14.84 6.65 12.35
N ASP A 86 -13.69 6.24 11.82
CA ASP A 86 -12.44 7.02 11.81
C ASP A 86 -12.33 8.05 10.69
N GLU A 87 -13.45 8.43 10.05
CA GLU A 87 -13.43 9.35 8.92
C GLU A 87 -14.64 10.30 8.84
N TYR A 88 -14.38 11.51 8.30
CA TYR A 88 -15.38 12.47 7.86
C TYR A 88 -15.13 12.94 6.41
N PRO A 89 -16.06 12.68 5.47
CA PRO A 89 -16.95 11.52 5.36
C PRO A 89 -16.23 10.35 4.65
N TYR A 90 -16.91 9.20 4.52
CA TYR A 90 -16.43 8.08 3.69
C TYR A 90 -16.03 8.56 2.27
N PRO A 91 -14.91 8.06 1.68
CA PRO A 91 -14.03 6.98 2.16
C PRO A 91 -12.93 7.40 3.14
N SER A 92 -12.52 6.47 4.03
CA SER A 92 -11.42 6.66 5.00
C SER A 92 -10.06 6.88 4.35
N GLY A 93 -9.24 7.72 4.97
CA GLY A 93 -7.82 7.92 4.67
C GLY A 93 -7.35 9.38 4.66
N MET A 94 -8.26 10.35 4.74
CA MET A 94 -7.90 11.78 4.65
C MET A 94 -8.21 12.58 5.92
N GLY A 95 -8.92 12.01 6.89
CA GLY A 95 -9.19 12.62 8.19
C GLY A 95 -9.90 13.96 8.09
N GLY A 96 -10.99 14.07 7.34
CA GLY A 96 -11.63 15.35 7.06
C GLY A 96 -10.96 16.18 5.96
N GLY A 97 -9.95 15.62 5.29
CA GLY A 97 -9.08 16.34 4.33
C GLY A 97 -7.83 16.94 4.96
N GLU A 98 -7.77 17.03 6.30
CA GLU A 98 -6.64 17.60 7.05
C GLU A 98 -5.31 16.94 6.72
N VAL A 99 -5.29 15.62 6.55
CA VAL A 99 -4.07 14.88 6.18
C VAL A 99 -3.50 15.42 4.88
N THR A 100 -4.33 15.59 3.84
CA THR A 100 -3.86 16.05 2.53
C THR A 100 -3.64 17.55 2.41
N LEU A 101 -4.12 18.33 3.38
CA LEU A 101 -3.85 19.76 3.53
C LEU A 101 -2.48 19.99 4.18
N GLN A 102 -2.18 19.23 5.24
CA GLN A 102 -0.93 19.34 6.00
C GLN A 102 0.21 18.54 5.34
N HIS A 103 -0.12 17.44 4.66
CA HIS A 103 0.79 16.55 3.94
C HIS A 103 0.34 16.37 2.48
N PRO A 104 0.58 17.36 1.59
CA PRO A 104 0.23 17.23 0.17
C PRO A 104 0.88 16.04 -0.53
N ASP A 105 2.01 15.57 0.00
CA ASP A 105 2.75 14.38 -0.41
C ASP A 105 1.99 13.07 -0.13
N ALA A 106 1.10 13.05 0.88
CA ALA A 106 0.30 11.87 1.24
C ALA A 106 -0.93 11.65 0.32
N ARG A 107 -1.12 12.47 -0.71
CA ARG A 107 -2.26 12.33 -1.65
C ARG A 107 -2.10 11.09 -2.52
N HIS A 108 -3.17 10.31 -2.66
CA HIS A 108 -3.23 9.21 -3.62
C HIS A 108 -3.01 9.74 -5.05
N ARG A 109 -2.13 9.08 -5.80
CA ARG A 109 -1.84 9.36 -7.21
C ARG A 109 -2.29 8.18 -8.07
N GLN A 110 -2.85 8.47 -9.24
CA GLN A 110 -3.17 7.45 -10.24
C GLN A 110 -2.16 7.51 -11.39
N LEU A 111 -1.72 6.34 -11.86
CA LEU A 111 -0.93 6.21 -13.09
C LEU A 111 -1.85 6.12 -14.31
N LEU A 112 -1.59 6.94 -15.32
CA LEU A 112 -2.25 6.90 -16.62
C LEU A 112 -1.17 6.55 -17.67
N HIS A 113 -1.35 5.45 -18.40
CA HIS A 113 -0.43 5.02 -19.45
C HIS A 113 -1.13 4.95 -20.80
N GLN A 114 -0.52 5.53 -21.82
CA GLN A 114 -0.99 5.44 -23.21
C GLN A 114 0.19 5.26 -24.15
N SER A 115 0.06 4.34 -25.10
CA SER A 115 1.07 4.07 -26.12
C SER A 115 0.52 4.42 -27.51
N LEU A 116 1.37 5.02 -28.33
CA LEU A 116 1.09 5.35 -29.73
C LEU A 116 2.17 4.71 -30.61
N VAL A 117 1.77 4.12 -31.73
CA VAL A 117 2.70 3.65 -32.77
C VAL A 117 2.62 4.66 -33.91
N VAL A 118 3.76 5.19 -34.31
CA VAL A 118 3.86 6.18 -35.40
C VAL A 118 4.85 5.70 -36.46
N GLU A 119 4.53 5.93 -37.74
CA GLU A 119 5.41 5.65 -38.87
C GLU A 119 6.09 6.94 -39.33
N GLY A 120 7.42 6.95 -39.35
CA GLY A 120 8.20 8.13 -39.70
C GLY A 120 8.43 8.33 -41.21
N PRO A 121 8.87 9.53 -41.64
CA PRO A 121 9.07 10.74 -40.84
C PRO A 121 7.76 11.54 -40.68
N GLN A 122 7.41 11.88 -39.44
CA GLN A 122 6.24 12.72 -39.14
C GLN A 122 6.51 13.62 -37.93
N GLU A 123 5.99 14.84 -37.98
CA GLU A 123 5.93 15.76 -36.84
C GLU A 123 4.73 15.37 -35.97
N LEU A 124 4.97 15.08 -34.69
CA LEU A 124 3.95 14.67 -33.75
C LEU A 124 3.75 15.78 -32.71
N SER A 125 2.60 16.45 -32.74
CA SER A 125 2.20 17.43 -31.73
C SER A 125 1.20 16.79 -30.77
N LEU A 126 1.64 16.52 -29.55
CA LEU A 126 0.81 15.94 -28.50
C LEU A 126 0.44 17.04 -27.50
N HIS A 127 -0.85 17.34 -27.39
CA HIS A 127 -1.37 18.34 -26.45
C HIS A 127 -2.17 17.64 -25.34
N GLY A 128 -1.91 18.01 -24.09
CA GLY A 128 -2.75 17.61 -22.95
C GLY A 128 -2.39 16.27 -22.28
N PHE A 129 -1.19 15.72 -22.50
CA PHE A 129 -0.79 14.43 -21.92
C PHE A 129 0.57 14.51 -21.19
N PRO A 130 0.66 14.05 -19.93
CA PRO A 130 1.77 14.39 -19.04
C PRO A 130 3.06 13.55 -19.19
N GLN A 131 3.06 12.39 -19.85
CA GLN A 131 4.27 11.56 -19.99
C GLN A 131 4.41 10.93 -21.38
N GLN A 132 5.56 11.15 -22.02
CA GLN A 132 5.95 10.64 -23.35
C GLN A 132 7.35 10.03 -23.27
N GLY A 133 7.63 9.01 -24.10
CA GLY A 133 8.94 8.35 -24.16
C GLY A 133 9.40 8.14 -25.60
N GLY A 134 10.72 8.03 -25.79
CA GLY A 134 11.35 7.75 -27.07
C GLY A 134 12.62 6.89 -26.89
N GLU A 135 12.98 6.14 -27.92
CA GLU A 135 14.18 5.29 -27.90
C GLU A 135 15.44 6.14 -28.13
N VAL A 136 16.44 6.00 -27.25
CA VAL A 136 17.68 6.80 -27.29
C VAL A 136 18.95 5.97 -27.43
N ARG A 137 18.86 4.63 -27.47
CA ARG A 137 20.02 3.72 -27.48
C ARG A 137 21.04 4.05 -28.56
N SER A 138 20.61 4.41 -29.76
CA SER A 138 21.52 4.72 -30.87
C SER A 138 22.31 6.01 -30.67
N TRP A 139 21.94 6.85 -29.71
CA TRP A 139 22.60 8.13 -29.42
C TRP A 139 23.53 8.06 -28.20
N LEU A 140 23.44 6.98 -27.41
CA LEU A 140 24.30 6.77 -26.26
C LEU A 140 25.71 6.38 -26.71
N GLN A 141 26.71 6.97 -26.06
CA GLN A 141 28.13 6.65 -26.24
C GLN A 141 28.77 6.17 -24.93
N PRO A 142 29.84 5.36 -24.97
CA PRO A 142 30.63 5.08 -23.78
C PRO A 142 31.19 6.38 -23.15
N GLY A 143 31.12 6.48 -21.83
CA GLY A 143 31.56 7.66 -21.08
C GLY A 143 30.41 8.62 -20.75
N LEU A 144 30.74 9.89 -20.57
CA LEU A 144 29.77 10.90 -20.16
C LEU A 144 28.83 11.27 -21.32
N ASN A 145 27.52 11.15 -21.07
CA ASN A 145 26.47 11.58 -21.99
C ASN A 145 25.77 12.80 -21.39
N HIS A 146 25.51 13.82 -22.21
CA HIS A 146 24.73 14.99 -21.82
C HIS A 146 23.37 14.92 -22.50
N LEU A 147 22.32 14.65 -21.73
CA LEU A 147 20.94 14.72 -22.19
C LEU A 147 20.39 16.12 -21.89
N VAL A 148 19.97 16.84 -22.92
CA VAL A 148 19.37 18.17 -22.78
C VAL A 148 17.93 18.10 -23.27
N VAL A 149 16.99 18.50 -22.42
CA VAL A 149 15.57 18.61 -22.76
C VAL A 149 15.21 20.09 -22.77
N HIS A 150 14.81 20.58 -23.94
CA HIS A 150 14.30 21.94 -24.10
C HIS A 150 12.79 21.92 -23.92
N VAL A 151 12.30 22.75 -23.00
CA VAL A 151 10.88 22.86 -22.69
C VAL A 151 10.47 24.31 -22.92
N GLU A 152 9.46 24.52 -23.74
CA GLU A 152 8.84 25.83 -23.96
C GLU A 152 7.43 25.79 -23.36
N GLY A 153 7.19 26.66 -22.37
CA GLY A 153 5.89 26.77 -21.71
C GLY A 153 5.26 28.13 -21.95
N GLN A 154 3.96 28.15 -22.20
CA GLN A 154 3.15 29.37 -22.40
C GLN A 154 2.08 29.57 -21.31
N ARG A 155 1.77 28.53 -20.53
CA ARG A 155 0.80 28.50 -19.44
C ARG A 155 1.46 28.00 -18.17
N ASP A 156 0.88 28.34 -17.02
CA ASP A 156 1.40 27.96 -15.69
C ASP A 156 1.47 26.45 -15.47
N GLU A 157 0.77 25.70 -16.30
CA GLU A 157 0.68 24.25 -16.25
C GLU A 157 1.67 23.54 -17.21
N ASP A 158 2.34 24.31 -18.08
CA ASP A 158 3.34 23.80 -19.01
C ASP A 158 4.69 23.61 -18.29
N GLY A 159 5.52 22.67 -18.76
CA GLY A 159 6.78 22.32 -18.10
C GLY A 159 6.97 20.82 -17.89
N LEU A 160 8.10 20.43 -17.31
CA LEU A 160 8.31 19.07 -16.81
C LEU A 160 7.60 18.93 -15.46
N ARG A 161 6.55 18.11 -15.42
CA ARG A 161 5.82 17.79 -14.18
C ARG A 161 6.40 16.59 -13.43
N ASP A 162 7.09 15.71 -14.15
CA ASP A 162 7.71 14.49 -13.65
C ASP A 162 9.20 14.45 -14.01
N PRO A 163 10.03 13.67 -13.27
CA PRO A 163 11.42 13.43 -13.63
C PRO A 163 11.59 12.84 -15.04
N LEU A 164 12.75 13.10 -15.66
CA LEU A 164 13.14 12.41 -16.89
C LEU A 164 13.64 11.01 -16.55
N TYR A 165 12.98 10.00 -17.12
CA TYR A 165 13.37 8.61 -16.94
C TYR A 165 14.18 8.10 -18.12
N LEU A 166 15.29 7.42 -17.81
CA LEU A 166 15.95 6.53 -18.74
C LEU A 166 15.74 5.10 -18.25
N SER A 167 15.06 4.30 -19.06
CA SER A 167 14.72 2.92 -18.71
C SER A 167 15.24 1.97 -19.79
N GLY A 168 15.53 0.73 -19.39
CA GLY A 168 16.04 -0.28 -20.31
C GLY A 168 16.66 -1.47 -19.59
N ASN A 169 17.27 -2.35 -20.37
CA ASN A 169 17.84 -3.61 -19.87
C ASN A 169 19.28 -3.40 -19.36
N PHE A 170 19.46 -2.60 -18.31
CA PHE A 170 20.76 -2.24 -17.75
C PHE A 170 20.70 -2.13 -16.22
N GLY A 171 21.88 -2.13 -15.58
CA GLY A 171 22.02 -1.79 -14.17
C GLY A 171 22.39 -0.32 -13.99
N VAL A 172 22.14 0.24 -12.80
CA VAL A 172 22.53 1.59 -12.42
C VAL A 172 23.35 1.56 -11.12
N SER A 173 24.53 2.16 -11.17
CA SER A 173 25.39 2.44 -10.01
C SER A 173 25.65 3.93 -9.89
N PHE A 174 26.35 4.37 -8.84
CA PHE A 174 26.75 5.77 -8.67
C PHE A 174 28.27 5.88 -8.55
N ASP A 175 28.85 6.88 -9.19
CA ASP A 175 30.26 7.21 -9.01
C ASP A 175 30.51 7.92 -7.64
N PRO A 176 31.76 8.18 -7.23
CA PRO A 176 32.05 8.85 -5.96
C PRO A 176 31.46 10.28 -5.83
N ALA A 177 31.05 10.90 -6.93
CA ALA A 177 30.39 12.20 -6.94
C ALA A 177 28.85 12.08 -6.89
N GLY A 178 28.30 10.87 -6.87
CA GLY A 178 26.86 10.60 -6.87
C GLY A 178 26.23 10.65 -8.27
N THR A 179 27.03 10.61 -9.34
CA THR A 179 26.51 10.61 -10.71
C THR A 179 26.03 9.20 -11.08
N PRO A 180 24.80 9.03 -11.62
CA PRO A 180 24.34 7.73 -12.06
C PRO A 180 25.14 7.22 -13.26
N VAL A 181 25.53 5.95 -13.21
CA VAL A 181 26.31 5.24 -14.22
C VAL A 181 25.49 4.04 -14.69
N ILE A 182 25.22 4.01 -16.00
CA ILE A 182 24.57 2.86 -16.66
C ILE A 182 25.61 1.78 -16.90
N GLY A 183 25.31 0.57 -16.46
CA GLY A 183 26.21 -0.56 -16.54
C GLY A 183 25.51 -1.88 -16.89
N PRO A 184 26.25 -2.99 -16.88
CA PRO A 184 25.66 -4.31 -17.00
C PRO A 184 24.67 -4.55 -15.85
N ARG A 185 23.69 -5.41 -16.11
CA ARG A 185 22.77 -5.86 -15.07
C ARG A 185 23.52 -6.65 -14.00
N PRO A 186 23.14 -6.50 -12.72
CA PRO A 186 23.52 -7.45 -11.69
C PRO A 186 23.07 -8.87 -12.07
N GLU A 187 23.97 -9.84 -11.91
CA GLU A 187 23.64 -11.28 -12.04
C GLU A 187 23.33 -11.93 -10.70
N THR A 188 23.70 -11.27 -9.60
CA THR A 188 23.52 -11.75 -8.23
C THR A 188 22.95 -10.64 -7.36
N GLY A 189 22.15 -11.01 -6.37
CA GLY A 189 21.60 -10.09 -5.38
C GLY A 189 20.97 -10.84 -4.21
N GLU A 190 20.50 -10.08 -3.23
CA GLU A 190 19.80 -10.60 -2.06
C GLU A 190 18.38 -10.03 -2.05
N PRO A 191 17.35 -10.85 -1.77
CA PRO A 191 15.99 -10.36 -1.59
C PRO A 191 15.90 -9.59 -0.27
N LYS A 192 16.01 -8.27 -0.34
CA LYS A 192 15.94 -7.35 0.81
C LYS A 192 14.92 -6.24 0.59
N SER A 193 14.58 -5.50 1.64
CA SER A 193 13.74 -4.30 1.52
C SER A 193 14.48 -3.14 0.85
N GLY A 194 13.72 -2.24 0.22
CA GLY A 194 14.23 -0.96 -0.28
C GLY A 194 15.17 -1.09 -1.50
N ILE A 195 16.22 -0.27 -1.52
CA ILE A 195 17.11 -0.06 -2.68
C ILE A 195 17.87 -1.35 -3.04
N GLN A 196 17.59 -1.84 -4.24
CA GLN A 196 18.25 -3.00 -4.82
C GLN A 196 19.52 -2.58 -5.54
N VAL A 197 20.63 -3.29 -5.29
CA VAL A 197 21.92 -2.98 -5.91
C VAL A 197 21.79 -3.13 -7.42
N GLY A 198 22.18 -2.09 -8.17
CA GLY A 198 22.05 -2.06 -9.63
C GLY A 198 20.63 -1.74 -10.14
N TYR A 199 19.64 -1.67 -9.26
CA TYR A 199 18.24 -1.40 -9.59
C TYR A 199 17.62 -0.34 -8.65
N PRO A 200 18.30 0.80 -8.43
CA PRO A 200 17.87 1.76 -7.41
C PRO A 200 16.49 2.36 -7.68
N TYR A 201 16.11 2.55 -8.94
CA TYR A 201 14.80 3.10 -9.35
C TYR A 201 13.83 2.01 -9.84
N PHE A 202 14.13 0.73 -9.64
CA PHE A 202 13.29 -0.35 -10.19
C PHE A 202 11.99 -0.50 -9.41
N ALA A 203 10.88 -0.55 -10.14
CA ALA A 203 9.59 -0.91 -9.60
C ALA A 203 8.97 -2.07 -10.40
N GLY A 204 8.52 -3.11 -9.72
CA GLY A 204 7.98 -4.33 -10.32
C GLY A 204 8.43 -5.57 -9.57
N THR A 205 8.56 -6.69 -10.28
CA THR A 205 8.95 -7.99 -9.70
C THR A 205 10.40 -8.33 -10.00
N LEU A 206 11.21 -8.50 -8.95
CA LEU A 206 12.55 -9.09 -9.04
C LEU A 206 12.48 -10.58 -8.72
N CYS A 207 13.07 -11.39 -9.59
CA CYS A 207 13.17 -12.84 -9.41
C CYS A 207 14.59 -13.22 -8.98
N PHE A 208 14.70 -13.89 -7.85
CA PHE A 208 15.94 -14.46 -7.32
C PHE A 208 15.85 -15.97 -7.38
N THR A 209 16.85 -16.63 -7.95
CA THR A 209 16.88 -18.09 -8.06
C THR A 209 18.07 -18.67 -7.32
N ARG A 210 17.85 -19.79 -6.62
CA ARG A 210 18.90 -20.51 -5.91
C ARG A 210 18.59 -22.00 -5.89
N GLU A 211 19.64 -22.82 -5.98
CA GLU A 211 19.53 -24.25 -5.71
C GLU A 211 19.67 -24.56 -4.22
N ALA A 212 18.79 -25.43 -3.73
CA ALA A 212 18.87 -26.01 -2.39
C ALA A 212 18.91 -27.55 -2.50
N VAL A 213 19.75 -28.18 -1.68
CA VAL A 213 19.88 -29.64 -1.63
C VAL A 213 19.11 -30.15 -0.40
N LEU A 214 18.21 -31.11 -0.62
CA LEU A 214 17.51 -31.83 0.43
C LEU A 214 18.05 -33.26 0.55
N ASP A 215 18.68 -33.57 1.69
CA ASP A 215 19.25 -34.91 1.94
C ASP A 215 18.17 -36.00 2.00
N ALA A 216 16.99 -35.65 2.50
CA ALA A 216 15.83 -36.53 2.61
C ALA A 216 14.52 -35.73 2.44
N LEU A 217 13.47 -36.42 1.97
CA LEU A 217 12.13 -35.85 1.89
C LEU A 217 11.40 -35.92 3.25
N PRO A 218 10.49 -34.97 3.53
CA PRO A 218 9.63 -35.04 4.71
C PRO A 218 8.79 -36.32 4.72
N ARG A 219 8.49 -36.85 5.91
CA ARG A 219 7.60 -38.01 6.05
C ARG A 219 6.13 -37.60 5.94
N GLU A 220 5.84 -36.37 6.29
CA GLU A 220 4.53 -35.74 6.25
C GLU A 220 4.12 -35.41 4.80
N ARG A 221 2.80 -35.36 4.57
CA ARG A 221 2.23 -34.99 3.26
C ARG A 221 2.36 -33.49 2.96
N THR A 222 2.73 -32.69 3.94
CA THR A 222 2.90 -31.25 3.83
C THR A 222 4.20 -30.83 4.50
N PHE A 223 4.73 -29.68 4.07
CA PHE A 223 5.87 -29.02 4.69
C PHE A 223 5.56 -27.54 4.87
N ALA A 224 6.28 -26.91 5.79
CA ALA A 224 6.32 -25.48 6.01
C ALA A 224 7.62 -24.90 5.45
N LEU A 225 7.55 -23.76 4.78
CA LEU A 225 8.71 -22.98 4.39
C LEU A 225 8.68 -21.64 5.11
N ALA A 226 9.80 -21.32 5.74
CA ALA A 226 10.15 -20.00 6.24
C ALA A 226 11.65 -19.80 6.01
N PHE A 227 12.09 -18.55 5.90
CA PHE A 227 13.49 -18.24 5.73
C PHE A 227 14.11 -17.76 7.04
N ASP A 228 15.22 -18.38 7.42
CA ASP A 228 16.00 -17.94 8.57
C ASP A 228 16.87 -16.74 8.21
N GLY A 229 17.04 -15.80 9.15
CA GLY A 229 17.81 -14.58 8.94
C GLY A 229 17.26 -13.64 7.86
N TRP A 230 16.01 -13.81 7.45
CA TRP A 230 15.37 -12.95 6.45
C TRP A 230 15.21 -11.53 6.98
N ASP A 231 15.31 -10.55 6.09
CA ASP A 231 15.15 -9.14 6.42
C ASP A 231 13.77 -8.88 7.03
N GLN A 232 13.76 -8.55 8.34
CA GLN A 232 12.53 -8.26 9.08
C GLN A 232 11.83 -6.98 8.60
N HIS A 233 12.53 -6.16 7.83
CA HIS A 233 12.03 -4.91 7.25
C HIS A 233 11.54 -5.09 5.81
N LEU A 234 11.53 -6.31 5.26
CA LEU A 234 10.88 -6.56 3.98
C LEU A 234 9.35 -6.40 4.13
N HIS A 235 8.79 -5.38 3.49
CA HIS A 235 7.36 -5.05 3.52
C HIS A 235 6.74 -5.08 2.11
N ASP A 236 7.23 -5.97 1.27
CA ASP A 236 6.82 -6.15 -0.13
C ASP A 236 6.08 -7.48 -0.32
N CYS A 237 5.41 -7.64 -1.46
CA CYS A 237 4.75 -8.91 -1.79
C CYS A 237 5.78 -9.95 -2.21
N VAL A 238 5.78 -11.11 -1.54
CA VAL A 238 6.71 -12.21 -1.83
C VAL A 238 5.95 -13.44 -2.32
N GLU A 239 6.34 -13.95 -3.48
CA GLU A 239 5.97 -15.28 -3.96
C GLU A 239 7.19 -16.19 -3.96
N VAL A 240 7.03 -17.42 -3.47
CA VAL A 240 8.08 -18.44 -3.59
C VAL A 240 7.59 -19.54 -4.52
N LEU A 241 8.46 -20.02 -5.40
CA LEU A 241 8.24 -21.21 -6.20
C LEU A 241 9.31 -22.24 -5.86
N ILE A 242 8.91 -23.51 -5.78
CA ILE A 242 9.83 -24.63 -5.66
C ILE A 242 9.65 -25.54 -6.88
N ASN A 243 10.71 -25.76 -7.64
CA ASN A 243 10.69 -26.55 -8.88
C ASN A 243 9.59 -26.09 -9.86
N GLY A 244 9.36 -24.77 -9.93
CA GLY A 244 8.31 -24.16 -10.76
C GLY A 244 6.90 -24.18 -10.15
N HIS A 245 6.69 -24.78 -8.98
CA HIS A 245 5.39 -24.79 -8.30
C HIS A 245 5.28 -23.64 -7.30
N SER A 246 4.32 -22.73 -7.53
CA SER A 246 4.05 -21.61 -6.62
C SER A 246 3.55 -22.08 -5.25
N LEU A 247 4.16 -21.52 -4.20
CA LEU A 247 3.73 -21.65 -2.82
C LEU A 247 2.69 -20.58 -2.45
N GLY A 248 2.31 -19.69 -3.37
CA GLY A 248 1.39 -18.58 -3.14
C GLY A 248 2.08 -17.27 -2.73
N VAL A 249 1.35 -16.17 -2.88
CA VAL A 249 1.84 -14.82 -2.54
C VAL A 249 1.56 -14.54 -1.06
N CYS A 250 2.56 -14.04 -0.35
CA CYS A 250 2.44 -13.43 0.98
C CYS A 250 2.66 -11.91 0.84
N CYS A 251 1.66 -11.12 1.19
CA CYS A 251 1.73 -9.65 1.07
C CYS A 251 2.31 -8.96 2.32
N TRP A 252 2.54 -9.70 3.41
CA TRP A 252 3.09 -9.18 4.66
C TRP A 252 3.76 -10.28 5.49
N SER A 253 4.60 -9.87 6.43
CA SER A 253 5.27 -10.76 7.39
C SER A 253 4.29 -11.29 8.46
N PRO A 254 4.52 -12.49 9.04
CA PRO A 254 5.62 -13.41 8.74
C PRO A 254 5.43 -14.12 7.39
N TYR A 255 6.49 -14.15 6.60
CA TYR A 255 6.52 -14.85 5.31
C TYR A 255 6.63 -16.36 5.55
N HIS A 256 5.48 -17.02 5.52
CA HIS A 256 5.36 -18.43 5.82
C HIS A 256 4.41 -19.10 4.83
N TRP A 257 4.86 -20.23 4.29
CA TRP A 257 4.07 -21.01 3.34
C TRP A 257 3.91 -22.44 3.82
N GLN A 258 2.75 -23.01 3.55
CA GLN A 258 2.49 -24.43 3.76
C GLN A 258 2.01 -25.07 2.46
N ARG A 259 2.69 -26.13 2.01
CA ARG A 259 2.37 -26.82 0.75
C ARG A 259 2.58 -28.31 0.84
N ALA A 260 2.06 -29.03 -0.16
CA ALA A 260 2.20 -30.48 -0.26
C ALA A 260 3.66 -30.86 -0.57
N SER A 261 4.18 -31.90 0.09
CA SER A 261 5.58 -32.33 -0.05
C SER A 261 5.90 -32.98 -1.40
N ASN A 262 4.90 -33.27 -2.24
CA ASN A 262 5.08 -33.87 -3.56
C ASN A 262 5.76 -32.96 -4.60
N ILE A 263 5.94 -31.68 -4.30
CA ILE A 263 6.69 -30.73 -5.14
C ILE A 263 8.19 -30.76 -4.84
N LEU A 264 8.60 -31.38 -3.73
CA LEU A 264 10.00 -31.51 -3.33
C LEU A 264 10.65 -32.73 -4.01
N ARG A 265 11.95 -32.61 -4.28
CA ARG A 265 12.80 -33.69 -4.77
C ARG A 265 13.86 -33.99 -3.73
N GLN A 266 14.23 -35.26 -3.56
CA GLN A 266 15.45 -35.59 -2.85
C GLN A 266 16.65 -35.16 -3.72
N GLY A 267 17.64 -34.49 -3.14
CA GLY A 267 18.72 -33.84 -3.88
C GLY A 267 18.39 -32.39 -4.26
N GLN A 268 18.73 -31.98 -5.48
CA GLN A 268 18.61 -30.59 -5.93
C GLN A 268 17.15 -30.16 -6.14
N ASN A 269 16.83 -29.00 -5.59
CA ASN A 269 15.58 -28.28 -5.80
C ASN A 269 15.89 -26.84 -6.20
N GLU A 270 15.20 -26.35 -7.21
CA GLU A 270 15.26 -24.94 -7.58
C GLU A 270 14.26 -24.16 -6.73
N ILE A 271 14.73 -23.10 -6.08
CA ILE A 271 13.90 -22.14 -5.34
C ILE A 271 13.95 -20.81 -6.08
N GLU A 272 12.79 -20.32 -6.48
CA GLU A 272 12.61 -18.97 -7.02
C GLU A 272 11.87 -18.12 -6.00
N ILE A 273 12.41 -16.95 -5.69
CA ILE A 273 11.80 -15.95 -4.81
C ILE A 273 11.49 -14.74 -5.69
N ARG A 274 10.22 -14.37 -5.76
CA ARG A 274 9.77 -13.16 -6.44
C ARG A 274 9.39 -12.12 -5.40
N VAL A 275 10.08 -10.98 -5.44
CA VAL A 275 9.78 -9.82 -4.59
C VAL A 275 9.17 -8.75 -5.49
N THR A 276 7.92 -8.37 -5.21
CA THR A 276 7.21 -7.32 -5.93
C THR A 276 7.08 -6.10 -5.04
N ASN A 277 7.79 -5.03 -5.40
CA ASN A 277 7.84 -3.80 -4.64
C ASN A 277 6.81 -2.76 -5.11
N THR A 278 6.81 -1.60 -4.46
CA THR A 278 5.96 -0.46 -4.83
C THR A 278 6.59 0.39 -5.94
N LEU A 279 5.79 1.31 -6.51
CA LEU A 279 6.27 2.27 -7.50
C LEU A 279 7.13 3.41 -6.91
N SER A 280 7.31 3.47 -5.59
CA SER A 280 7.97 4.60 -4.91
C SER A 280 9.38 4.88 -5.44
N GLY A 281 10.20 3.84 -5.63
CA GLY A 281 11.55 3.97 -6.18
C GLY A 281 11.58 4.52 -7.61
N MET A 282 10.62 4.13 -8.46
CA MET A 282 10.49 4.63 -9.82
C MET A 282 9.96 6.06 -9.85
N LEU A 283 8.95 6.40 -9.05
CA LEU A 283 8.27 7.69 -9.13
C LEU A 283 9.01 8.81 -8.41
N GLU A 284 9.55 8.51 -7.24
CA GLU A 284 10.09 9.53 -6.32
C GLU A 284 11.61 9.44 -6.17
N GLY A 285 12.22 8.34 -6.60
CA GLY A 285 13.60 8.04 -6.30
C GLY A 285 13.85 7.97 -4.78
N SER A 286 12.83 7.57 -4.03
CA SER A 286 12.84 7.55 -2.58
C SER A 286 12.28 6.22 -2.04
N TYR A 287 12.61 5.89 -0.81
CA TYR A 287 12.12 4.70 -0.10
C TYR A 287 11.87 5.03 1.36
N PHE A 288 10.80 4.47 1.94
CA PHE A 288 10.55 4.57 3.37
C PHE A 288 11.40 3.54 4.14
N GLU A 289 12.14 3.98 5.15
CA GLU A 289 12.87 3.11 6.07
C GLU A 289 12.09 2.94 7.39
N PRO A 290 11.51 1.75 7.65
CA PRO A 290 10.69 1.52 8.84
C PRO A 290 11.46 1.65 10.15
N ALA A 291 12.74 1.25 10.19
CA ALA A 291 13.53 1.28 11.42
C ALA A 291 13.73 2.71 11.95
N THR A 292 13.86 3.68 11.04
CA THR A 292 14.12 5.09 11.37
C THR A 292 12.90 5.99 11.17
N HIS A 293 11.82 5.47 10.56
CA HIS A 293 10.63 6.23 10.13
C HIS A 293 11.00 7.44 9.26
N LYS A 294 11.91 7.24 8.31
CA LYS A 294 12.40 8.30 7.41
C LYS A 294 12.28 7.90 5.95
N ILE A 295 12.13 8.91 5.09
CA ILE A 295 12.30 8.77 3.65
C ILE A 295 13.78 8.87 3.33
N ILE A 296 14.32 7.85 2.66
CA ILE A 296 15.67 7.83 2.10
C ILE A 296 15.57 8.13 0.61
N THR A 297 16.32 9.13 0.15
CA THR A 297 16.48 9.40 -1.29
C THR A 297 17.70 8.64 -1.81
N ILE A 298 17.58 8.10 -3.02
CA ILE A 298 18.66 7.43 -3.75
C ILE A 298 19.83 8.38 -4.01
#